data_AF-A0A847NX49-F1
#
_entry.id   AF-A0A847NX49-F1
#
_cell.length_a   1.000
_cell.length_b   1.000
_cell.length_c   1.000
_cell.angle_alpha   90.00
_cell.angle_beta   90.00
_cell.angle_gamma   90.00
#
_symmetry.space_group_name_H-M   'P 1'
#
loop_
_entity.id
_entity.type
_entity.pdbx_description
1 polymer ?
#
loop_
_entity_poly.entity_id
_entity_poly.type
_entity_poly.pdbx_seq_one_letter_code
_entity_poly.pdbx_strand_id
1 'polypeptide(L)'
;MSETIKDFKDLGKAFGIEQADRGNAHSSKRGVSRTKDNQKNLRQTESKDVSNTNQGKDKGEVFFNYFKNKALADISDNELNSYIDNMKEYARFLKNKKFTTTKIRSIYSDIQKCQTPRDIKKLRPKFAYTGGRADNNAVRRFTDLLEELAKQATSSEDVEKIKDFAEGIVAYRKYYGDDK
;
A
#
# COMPACT_ATOMS: atom_id res chain seq x y z
N MET A 1 -0.91 8.22 36.22
CA MET A 1 -1.24 7.04 35.37
C MET A 1 -1.85 7.60 34.10
N SER A 2 -1.51 7.07 32.92
CA SER A 2 -2.05 7.55 31.65
C SER A 2 -3.26 6.71 31.25
N GLU A 3 -4.40 7.34 30.97
CA GLU A 3 -5.60 6.64 30.52
C GLU A 3 -5.53 6.38 29.03
N THR A 4 -5.33 5.11 28.65
CA THR A 4 -5.42 4.69 27.25
C THR A 4 -6.85 4.88 26.74
N ILE A 5 -7.04 5.73 25.73
CA ILE A 5 -8.33 5.87 25.03
C ILE A 5 -8.65 4.53 24.34
N LYS A 6 -9.64 3.80 24.89
CA LYS A 6 -9.97 2.44 24.43
C LYS A 6 -10.96 2.39 23.25
N ASP A 7 -11.63 3.50 22.94
CA ASP A 7 -12.68 3.53 21.91
C ASP A 7 -12.62 4.79 21.04
N PHE A 8 -12.86 4.63 19.74
CA PHE A 8 -12.64 5.70 18.75
C PHE A 8 -13.80 6.71 18.65
N LYS A 9 -14.87 6.55 19.43
CA LYS A 9 -16.04 7.44 19.40
C LYS A 9 -15.74 8.82 19.99
N ASP A 10 -14.92 8.89 21.03
CA ASP A 10 -14.69 10.12 21.79
C ASP A 10 -13.78 11.11 21.04
N LEU A 11 -12.86 10.59 20.22
CA LEU A 11 -12.07 11.40 19.28
C LEU A 11 -12.93 12.20 18.29
N GLY A 12 -14.12 11.72 17.93
CA GLY A 12 -15.02 12.41 17.01
C GLY A 12 -15.59 13.72 17.57
N LYS A 13 -15.81 13.80 18.90
CA LYS A 13 -16.35 15.01 19.54
C LYS A 13 -15.28 16.08 19.78
N ALA A 14 -14.02 15.68 20.01
CA ALA A 14 -12.93 16.60 20.33
C ALA A 14 -12.58 17.59 19.20
N PHE A 15 -12.90 17.24 17.94
CA PHE A 15 -12.55 18.05 16.76
C PHE A 15 -13.72 18.76 16.07
N GLY A 16 -14.95 18.64 16.59
CA GLY A 16 -16.08 19.52 16.21
C GLY A 16 -16.55 19.45 14.75
N ILE A 17 -16.34 18.33 14.04
CA ILE A 17 -16.71 18.21 12.62
C ILE A 17 -18.12 17.62 12.45
N GLU A 18 -19.10 18.48 12.19
CA GLU A 18 -20.45 18.10 11.76
C GLU A 18 -20.48 17.79 10.24
N GLN A 19 -21.33 16.86 9.80
CA GLN A 19 -21.32 16.35 8.41
C GLN A 19 -22.31 17.07 7.50
N ALA A 20 -21.88 17.34 6.26
CA ALA A 20 -22.72 17.82 5.16
C ALA A 20 -22.88 16.73 4.07
N ASP A 21 -24.02 16.75 3.38
CA ASP A 21 -24.51 15.70 2.47
C ASP A 21 -24.35 16.05 0.96
N ARG A 22 -24.80 15.15 0.06
CA ARG A 22 -24.83 15.16 -1.44
C ARG A 22 -23.61 14.48 -2.11
N GLY A 23 -23.73 13.81 -3.26
CA GLY A 23 -24.96 13.38 -3.97
C GLY A 23 -24.80 12.96 -5.46
N ASN A 24 -24.80 11.65 -5.73
CA ASN A 24 -25.32 10.95 -6.95
C ASN A 24 -24.63 11.10 -8.36
N ALA A 25 -24.98 10.14 -9.24
CA ALA A 25 -25.00 10.11 -10.72
C ALA A 25 -23.76 9.65 -11.56
N HIS A 26 -23.91 9.36 -12.87
CA HIS A 26 -24.20 8.01 -13.45
C HIS A 26 -23.80 7.88 -14.96
N SER A 27 -23.72 6.65 -15.53
CA SER A 27 -23.54 6.33 -16.99
C SER A 27 -22.15 6.74 -17.61
N SER A 28 -21.69 6.59 -18.88
CA SER A 28 -22.01 5.97 -20.21
C SER A 28 -20.69 5.88 -21.06
N LYS A 29 -20.49 5.27 -22.26
CA LYS A 29 -20.98 4.08 -23.03
C LYS A 29 -20.08 3.79 -24.29
N ARG A 30 -19.38 2.64 -24.34
CA ARG A 30 -18.95 1.81 -25.53
C ARG A 30 -17.90 2.30 -26.59
N GLY A 31 -17.02 1.36 -27.00
CA GLY A 31 -16.12 1.29 -28.20
C GLY A 31 -15.32 -0.05 -28.18
N VAL A 32 -14.80 -0.74 -29.23
CA VAL A 32 -14.60 -0.53 -30.71
C VAL A 32 -13.33 0.29 -31.06
N SER A 33 -12.41 -0.05 -32.00
CA SER A 33 -12.41 -0.98 -33.18
C SER A 33 -11.06 -1.74 -33.46
N ARG A 34 -10.85 -2.24 -34.70
CA ARG A 34 -9.59 -2.79 -35.33
C ARG A 34 -8.94 -1.72 -36.27
N THR A 35 -7.71 -1.75 -36.80
CA THR A 35 -6.82 -2.75 -37.49
C THR A 35 -5.34 -2.25 -37.49
N LYS A 36 -4.24 -2.92 -37.90
CA LYS A 36 -3.74 -4.32 -38.10
C LYS A 36 -2.38 -4.23 -38.87
N ASP A 37 -1.38 -5.08 -38.54
CA ASP A 37 -0.06 -5.30 -39.22
C ASP A 37 0.90 -4.04 -39.26
N ASN A 38 2.20 -3.94 -39.67
CA ASN A 38 3.40 -4.77 -40.03
C ASN A 38 4.66 -3.81 -40.12
N GLN A 39 5.99 -4.12 -40.04
CA GLN A 39 6.77 -5.27 -39.55
C GLN A 39 8.28 -5.03 -39.14
N LYS A 40 9.18 -4.51 -39.99
CA LYS A 40 10.70 -4.58 -39.91
C LYS A 40 11.41 -3.50 -40.76
N ASN A 41 12.73 -3.15 -40.67
CA ASN A 41 13.81 -3.23 -39.66
C ASN A 41 15.16 -2.72 -40.29
N LEU A 42 15.93 -1.79 -39.68
CA LEU A 42 17.41 -1.76 -39.85
C LEU A 42 18.20 -0.97 -38.76
N ARG A 43 19.39 -1.50 -38.46
CA ARG A 43 20.53 -1.03 -37.62
C ARG A 43 20.97 0.43 -37.86
N GLN A 44 21.79 1.13 -37.06
CA GLN A 44 22.42 1.08 -35.71
C GLN A 44 23.39 2.29 -35.68
N THR A 45 23.47 3.05 -34.59
CA THR A 45 24.70 3.75 -34.13
C THR A 45 24.56 4.10 -32.64
N GLU A 46 25.67 4.39 -31.97
CA GLU A 46 25.74 4.52 -30.50
C GLU A 46 25.76 5.97 -30.01
N SER A 47 25.09 6.23 -28.88
CA SER A 47 25.44 7.28 -27.90
C SER A 47 24.79 6.94 -26.55
N LYS A 48 25.49 7.19 -25.44
CA LYS A 48 25.09 6.75 -24.09
C LYS A 48 24.46 7.87 -23.25
N ASP A 49 23.24 8.27 -23.59
CA ASP A 49 22.43 9.15 -22.73
C ASP A 49 21.49 8.35 -21.83
N VAL A 50 21.71 8.43 -20.51
CA VAL A 50 20.92 7.71 -19.49
C VAL A 50 19.69 8.53 -19.11
N SER A 51 18.70 8.62 -20.02
CA SER A 51 17.61 9.60 -19.90
C SER A 51 16.19 9.12 -20.26
N ASN A 52 15.89 7.81 -20.32
CA ASN A 52 14.49 7.37 -20.47
C ASN A 52 14.12 5.98 -19.89
N THR A 53 13.33 5.95 -18.80
CA THR A 53 12.51 4.78 -18.41
C THR A 53 11.12 5.16 -17.85
N ASN A 54 10.55 6.30 -18.29
CA ASN A 54 9.30 6.86 -17.77
C ASN A 54 8.07 6.57 -18.65
N GLN A 55 7.93 5.31 -19.09
CA GLN A 55 6.69 4.81 -19.71
C GLN A 55 6.33 3.42 -19.16
N GLY A 56 5.08 3.24 -18.70
CA GLY A 56 4.43 1.93 -18.55
C GLY A 56 4.57 1.14 -17.23
N LYS A 57 5.33 1.59 -16.22
CA LYS A 57 5.40 0.86 -14.93
C LYS A 57 4.06 0.90 -14.17
N ASP A 58 3.59 -0.26 -13.69
CA ASP A 58 2.40 -0.32 -12.81
C ASP A 58 2.65 0.44 -11.50
N LYS A 59 1.69 1.25 -11.06
CA LYS A 59 1.77 1.95 -9.77
C LYS A 59 1.93 0.98 -8.60
N GLY A 60 1.39 -0.24 -8.70
CA GLY A 60 1.62 -1.30 -7.71
C GLY A 60 3.09 -1.71 -7.59
N GLU A 61 3.81 -1.79 -8.71
CA GLU A 61 5.25 -2.07 -8.77
C GLU A 61 6.07 -0.88 -8.25
N VAL A 62 5.66 0.36 -8.54
CA VAL A 62 6.32 1.57 -8.02
C VAL A 62 6.27 1.62 -6.49
N PHE A 63 5.09 1.45 -5.89
CA PHE A 63 4.96 1.42 -4.43
C PHE A 63 5.67 0.22 -3.80
N PHE A 64 5.60 -0.96 -4.41
CA PHE A 64 6.33 -2.15 -3.95
C PHE A 64 7.84 -1.87 -3.83
N ASN A 65 8.47 -1.31 -4.87
CA ASN A 65 9.91 -1.03 -4.86
C ASN A 65 10.29 0.16 -3.96
N TYR A 66 9.41 1.13 -3.74
CA TYR A 66 9.64 2.18 -2.76
C TYR A 66 9.68 1.60 -1.33
N PHE A 67 8.59 0.94 -0.91
CA PHE A 67 8.47 0.45 0.47
C PHE A 67 9.38 -0.73 0.78
N LYS A 68 9.70 -1.60 -0.19
CA LYS A 68 10.72 -2.65 -0.02
C LYS A 68 12.07 -2.10 0.45
N ASN A 69 12.42 -0.87 0.06
CA ASN A 69 13.70 -0.25 0.41
C ASN A 69 13.61 0.78 1.55
N LYS A 70 12.43 1.38 1.79
CA LYS A 70 12.24 2.42 2.82
C LYS A 70 11.51 1.96 4.10
N ALA A 71 10.66 0.93 4.07
CA ALA A 71 9.82 0.58 5.23
C ALA A 71 10.56 -0.09 6.41
N LEU A 72 11.85 -0.44 6.24
CA LEU A 72 12.75 -0.86 7.32
C LEU A 72 13.94 0.09 7.53
N ALA A 73 14.06 1.13 6.70
CA ALA A 73 15.17 2.07 6.75
C ALA A 73 14.98 3.09 7.87
N ASP A 74 16.08 3.68 8.33
CA ASP A 74 16.05 4.84 9.21
C ASP A 74 15.66 6.07 8.38
N ILE A 75 14.43 6.54 8.59
CA ILE A 75 13.87 7.71 7.90
C ILE A 75 14.26 8.96 8.68
N SER A 76 15.07 9.83 8.08
CA SER A 76 15.45 11.11 8.67
C SER A 76 14.32 12.15 8.57
N ASP A 77 14.33 13.16 9.46
CA ASP A 77 13.26 14.17 9.57
C ASP A 77 12.90 14.86 8.24
N ASN A 78 13.90 15.10 7.39
CA ASN A 78 13.73 15.69 6.06
C ASN A 78 13.09 14.75 5.02
N GLU A 79 13.18 13.43 5.21
CA GLU A 79 12.49 12.43 4.40
C GLU A 79 11.11 12.06 4.96
N LEU A 80 10.88 12.22 6.27
CA LEU A 80 9.69 11.74 6.98
C LEU A 80 8.36 12.16 6.34
N ASN A 81 8.22 13.45 5.98
CA ASN A 81 7.03 13.94 5.28
C ASN A 81 6.81 13.24 3.93
N SER A 82 7.89 13.00 3.17
CA SER A 82 7.82 12.29 1.88
C SER A 82 7.47 10.81 2.05
N TYR A 83 7.94 10.16 3.13
CA TYR A 83 7.57 8.78 3.46
C TYR A 83 6.07 8.67 3.82
N ILE A 84 5.57 9.60 4.64
CA ILE A 84 4.16 9.69 5.03
C ILE A 84 3.24 9.96 3.83
N ASP A 85 3.59 10.90 2.94
CA ASP A 85 2.80 11.17 1.73
C ASP A 85 2.82 9.99 0.74
N ASN A 86 3.91 9.21 0.68
CA ASN A 86 3.91 7.96 -0.08
C ASN A 86 3.00 6.89 0.53
N MET A 87 2.94 6.75 1.87
CA MET A 87 2.01 5.80 2.52
C MET A 87 0.55 6.18 2.25
N LYS A 88 0.25 7.47 2.32
CA LYS A 88 -1.04 8.09 2.03
C LYS A 88 -1.49 7.84 0.59
N GLU A 89 -0.66 8.13 -0.41
CA GLU A 89 -1.01 7.85 -1.82
C GLU A 89 -1.02 6.34 -2.14
N TYR A 90 -0.23 5.50 -1.46
CA TYR A 90 -0.33 4.04 -1.62
C TYR A 90 -1.67 3.52 -1.07
N ALA A 91 -2.08 3.94 0.12
CA ALA A 91 -3.39 3.58 0.69
C ALA A 91 -4.56 4.06 -0.19
N ARG A 92 -4.43 5.24 -0.82
CA ARG A 92 -5.37 5.77 -1.82
C ARG A 92 -5.40 4.89 -3.09
N PHE A 93 -4.26 4.43 -3.58
CA PHE A 93 -4.17 3.46 -4.67
C PHE A 93 -4.86 2.13 -4.29
N LEU A 94 -4.68 1.64 -3.06
CA LEU A 94 -5.36 0.43 -2.57
C LEU A 94 -6.89 0.61 -2.48
N LYS A 95 -7.42 1.79 -2.09
CA LYS A 95 -8.86 2.12 -2.23
C LYS A 95 -9.30 2.03 -3.69
N ASN A 96 -8.59 2.71 -4.60
CA ASN A 96 -8.96 2.76 -6.02
C ASN A 96 -8.94 1.37 -6.69
N LYS A 97 -8.16 0.44 -6.15
CA LYS A 97 -8.13 -0.98 -6.54
C LYS A 97 -9.14 -1.86 -5.77
N LYS A 98 -10.08 -1.28 -5.02
CA LYS A 98 -11.13 -1.99 -4.24
C LYS A 98 -10.60 -2.94 -3.15
N PHE A 99 -9.42 -2.69 -2.60
CA PHE A 99 -8.97 -3.39 -1.39
C PHE A 99 -9.72 -2.79 -0.19
N THR A 100 -10.55 -3.56 0.50
CA THR A 100 -11.39 -3.05 1.61
C THR A 100 -10.62 -2.96 2.92
N THR A 101 -10.99 -1.99 3.74
CA THR A 101 -10.38 -1.70 5.04
C THR A 101 -10.42 -2.92 5.96
N THR A 102 -11.52 -3.69 5.93
CA THR A 102 -11.67 -4.95 6.70
C THR A 102 -10.61 -5.99 6.34
N LYS A 103 -10.25 -6.14 5.05
CA LYS A 103 -9.22 -7.10 4.62
C LYS A 103 -7.82 -6.67 5.06
N ILE A 104 -7.49 -5.38 4.94
CA ILE A 104 -6.19 -4.84 5.36
C ILE A 104 -6.08 -4.86 6.90
N ARG A 105 -7.14 -4.47 7.62
CA ARG A 105 -7.21 -4.56 9.08
C ARG A 105 -7.00 -5.98 9.60
N SER A 106 -7.50 -7.00 8.90
CA SER A 106 -7.27 -8.41 9.26
C SER A 106 -5.78 -8.76 9.27
N ILE A 107 -5.06 -8.40 8.20
CA ILE A 107 -3.60 -8.61 8.06
C ILE A 107 -2.83 -7.83 9.15
N TYR A 108 -3.16 -6.55 9.33
CA TYR A 108 -2.62 -5.70 10.40
C TYR A 108 -2.85 -6.27 11.80
N SER A 109 -4.01 -6.90 12.04
CA SER A 109 -4.35 -7.54 13.32
C SER A 109 -3.58 -8.84 13.58
N ASP A 110 -2.86 -9.39 12.59
CA ASP A 110 -1.85 -10.42 12.82
C ASP A 110 -0.49 -9.78 13.15
N ILE A 111 -0.09 -8.77 12.36
CA ILE A 111 1.20 -8.06 12.47
C ILE A 111 1.37 -7.42 13.86
N GLN A 112 0.35 -6.75 14.37
CA GLN A 112 0.36 -6.13 15.71
C GLN A 112 0.59 -7.12 16.86
N LYS A 113 0.34 -8.43 16.65
CA LYS A 113 0.59 -9.46 17.67
C LYS A 113 2.05 -9.96 17.66
N CYS A 114 2.83 -9.67 16.63
CA CYS A 114 4.23 -10.06 16.56
C CYS A 114 5.08 -9.24 17.55
N GLN A 115 5.98 -9.90 18.27
CA GLN A 115 6.93 -9.27 19.20
C GLN A 115 8.39 -9.56 18.83
N THR A 116 8.62 -10.54 17.94
CA THR A 116 9.96 -10.95 17.51
C THR A 116 10.04 -11.14 15.99
N PRO A 117 11.24 -11.05 15.39
CA PRO A 117 11.49 -11.44 14.00
C PRO A 117 10.98 -12.84 13.65
N ARG A 118 10.97 -13.76 14.62
CA ARG A 118 10.46 -15.12 14.43
C ARG A 118 8.95 -15.14 14.24
N ASP A 119 8.21 -14.20 14.83
CA ASP A 119 6.75 -14.16 14.74
C ASP A 119 6.28 -13.55 13.42
N ILE A 120 6.88 -12.43 13.00
CA ILE A 120 6.56 -11.84 11.69
C ILE A 120 6.92 -12.82 10.55
N LYS A 121 8.03 -13.56 10.69
CA LYS A 121 8.44 -14.62 9.73
C LYS A 121 7.45 -15.79 9.63
N LYS A 122 6.69 -16.11 10.69
CA LYS A 122 5.59 -17.11 10.62
C LYS A 122 4.39 -16.64 9.79
N LEU A 123 4.22 -15.34 9.56
CA LEU A 123 3.11 -14.82 8.76
C LEU A 123 3.36 -14.93 7.25
N ARG A 124 4.60 -15.15 6.80
CA ARG A 124 4.96 -15.25 5.37
C ARG A 124 4.07 -16.22 4.56
N PRO A 125 3.76 -17.45 5.03
CA PRO A 125 2.81 -18.34 4.32
C PRO A 125 1.38 -17.79 4.29
N LYS A 126 0.93 -17.07 5.34
CA LYS A 126 -0.40 -16.44 5.39
C LYS A 126 -0.48 -15.27 4.39
N PHE A 127 0.58 -14.48 4.26
CA PHE A 127 0.68 -13.42 3.24
C PHE A 127 0.63 -14.01 1.83
N ALA A 128 1.51 -14.99 1.53
CA ALA A 128 1.55 -15.65 0.22
C ALA A 128 0.21 -16.31 -0.17
N TYR A 129 -0.46 -16.97 0.77
CA TYR A 129 -1.80 -17.54 0.59
C TYR A 129 -2.87 -16.47 0.33
N THR A 130 -2.81 -15.35 1.06
CA THR A 130 -3.75 -14.24 0.91
C THR A 130 -3.59 -13.54 -0.46
N GLY A 131 -2.35 -13.36 -0.92
CA GLY A 131 -2.04 -12.84 -2.25
C GLY A 131 -2.38 -13.81 -3.38
N GLY A 132 -2.07 -15.10 -3.21
CA GLY A 132 -2.32 -16.15 -4.19
C GLY A 132 -3.80 -16.47 -4.41
N ARG A 133 -4.66 -16.24 -3.41
CA ARG A 133 -6.13 -16.34 -3.53
C ARG A 133 -6.79 -15.04 -4.01
N ALA A 134 -6.08 -13.92 -4.11
CA ALA A 134 -6.71 -12.65 -4.45
C ALA A 134 -6.85 -12.46 -5.97
N ASP A 135 -8.08 -12.26 -6.44
CA ASP A 135 -8.43 -11.90 -7.84
C ASP A 135 -7.93 -10.49 -8.26
N ASN A 136 -7.05 -9.89 -7.46
CA ASN A 136 -6.70 -8.48 -7.49
C ASN A 136 -5.21 -8.29 -7.23
N ASN A 137 -4.47 -7.91 -8.28
CA ASN A 137 -3.04 -7.67 -8.21
C ASN A 137 -2.61 -6.66 -7.14
N ALA A 138 -3.47 -5.70 -6.75
CA ALA A 138 -3.12 -4.74 -5.70
C ALA A 138 -3.10 -5.37 -4.29
N VAL A 139 -3.98 -6.34 -4.03
CA VAL A 139 -3.96 -7.15 -2.80
C VAL A 139 -2.70 -8.01 -2.79
N ARG A 140 -2.45 -8.70 -3.90
CA ARG A 140 -1.27 -9.55 -4.08
C ARG A 140 0.03 -8.78 -3.87
N ARG A 141 0.25 -7.63 -4.53
CA ARG A 141 1.47 -6.84 -4.35
C ARG A 141 1.64 -6.26 -2.94
N PHE A 142 0.56 -5.98 -2.22
CA PHE A 142 0.64 -5.60 -0.80
C PHE A 142 1.07 -6.79 0.08
N THR A 143 0.55 -8.00 -0.16
CA THR A 143 0.98 -9.20 0.57
C THR A 143 2.38 -9.66 0.18
N ASP A 144 2.79 -9.50 -1.09
CA ASP A 144 4.14 -9.79 -1.56
C ASP A 144 5.16 -8.84 -0.90
N LEU A 145 4.79 -7.56 -0.72
CA LEU A 145 5.60 -6.58 0.03
C LEU A 145 5.77 -7.00 1.50
N LEU A 146 4.67 -7.37 2.17
CA LEU A 146 4.73 -7.83 3.56
C LEU A 146 5.51 -9.14 3.72
N GLU A 147 5.50 -10.03 2.72
CA GLU A 147 6.32 -11.25 2.70
C GLU A 147 7.82 -10.93 2.68
N GLU A 148 8.22 -10.01 1.80
CA GLU A 148 9.61 -9.57 1.67
C GLU A 148 10.09 -8.78 2.89
N LEU A 149 9.29 -7.86 3.44
CA LEU A 149 9.62 -7.13 4.67
C LEU A 149 9.76 -8.10 5.87
N ALA A 150 8.81 -9.02 6.04
CA ALA A 150 8.88 -10.03 7.10
C ALA A 150 10.07 -10.98 6.93
N LYS A 151 10.48 -11.28 5.69
CA LYS A 151 11.69 -12.05 5.37
C LYS A 151 12.97 -11.28 5.73
N GLN A 152 13.02 -9.98 5.46
CA GLN A 152 14.15 -9.11 5.76
C GLN A 152 14.34 -8.87 7.26
N ALA A 153 13.26 -8.67 8.04
CA ALA A 153 13.32 -8.34 9.47
C ALA A 153 14.27 -9.23 10.31
N THR A 154 15.23 -8.62 11.01
CA THR A 154 16.25 -9.29 11.85
C THR A 154 16.19 -8.90 13.32
N SER A 155 15.64 -7.73 13.65
CA SER A 155 15.55 -7.15 14.99
C SER A 155 14.08 -6.95 15.42
N SER A 156 13.83 -6.71 16.71
CA SER A 156 12.49 -6.28 17.15
C SER A 156 12.14 -4.88 16.63
N GLU A 157 13.12 -4.04 16.37
CA GLU A 157 12.91 -2.71 15.76
C GLU A 157 12.34 -2.83 14.33
N ASP A 158 12.81 -3.81 13.55
CA ASP A 158 12.22 -4.15 12.23
C ASP A 158 10.75 -4.57 12.34
N VAL A 159 10.35 -5.18 13.46
CA VAL A 159 8.95 -5.59 13.71
C VAL A 159 8.09 -4.37 14.01
N GLU A 160 8.58 -3.40 14.80
CA GLU A 160 7.88 -2.14 15.04
C GLU A 160 7.79 -1.28 13.76
N LYS A 161 8.88 -1.15 12.99
CA LYS A 161 8.87 -0.50 11.67
C LYS A 161 7.83 -1.12 10.70
N ILE A 162 7.65 -2.44 10.72
CA ILE A 162 6.59 -3.13 9.95
C ILE A 162 5.19 -2.87 10.52
N LYS A 163 5.01 -2.78 11.85
CA LYS A 163 3.74 -2.39 12.47
C LYS A 163 3.35 -0.96 12.09
N ASP A 164 4.26 0.00 12.22
CA ASP A 164 4.04 1.42 11.90
C ASP A 164 3.67 1.61 10.43
N PHE A 165 4.38 0.94 9.52
CA PHE A 165 4.03 0.92 8.10
C PHE A 165 2.62 0.33 7.86
N ALA A 166 2.30 -0.81 8.47
CA ALA A 166 0.99 -1.44 8.34
C ALA A 166 -0.13 -0.58 8.94
N GLU A 167 0.14 0.12 10.05
CA GLU A 167 -0.78 1.04 10.70
C GLU A 167 -1.05 2.28 9.84
N GLY A 168 0.01 2.92 9.30
CA GLY A 168 -0.12 4.06 8.39
C GLY A 168 -0.96 3.73 7.15
N ILE A 169 -0.78 2.53 6.57
CA ILE A 169 -1.60 2.07 5.44
C ILE A 169 -3.06 1.80 5.87
N VAL A 170 -3.31 1.23 7.07
CA VAL A 170 -4.68 1.07 7.61
C VAL A 170 -5.35 2.42 7.88
N ALA A 171 -4.63 3.35 8.50
CA ALA A 171 -5.11 4.67 8.88
C ALA A 171 -5.48 5.49 7.64
N TYR A 172 -4.58 5.63 6.66
CA TYR A 172 -4.90 6.33 5.42
C TYR A 172 -5.95 5.59 4.59
N ARG A 173 -6.00 4.26 4.60
CA ARG A 173 -7.06 3.53 3.89
C ARG A 173 -8.44 3.76 4.51
N LYS A 174 -8.52 3.92 5.83
CA LYS A 174 -9.75 4.34 6.52
C LYS A 174 -10.08 5.81 6.24
N TYR A 175 -9.09 6.71 6.30
CA TYR A 175 -9.27 8.14 5.98
C TYR A 175 -9.85 8.37 4.58
N TYR A 176 -9.34 7.66 3.57
CA TYR A 176 -9.91 7.72 2.22
C TYR A 176 -11.20 6.90 2.06
N GLY A 177 -11.55 6.03 3.01
CA GLY A 177 -12.49 4.92 2.81
C GLY A 177 -13.90 5.18 3.32
N ASP A 178 -14.87 5.17 2.40
CA ASP A 178 -16.31 5.22 2.71
C ASP A 178 -16.85 3.85 3.18
N ASP A 179 -15.96 2.99 3.68
CA ASP A 179 -16.19 1.61 4.14
C ASP A 179 -16.95 1.62 5.49
N LYS A 180 -18.27 1.93 5.44
CA LYS A 180 -19.21 1.81 6.56
C LYS A 180 -19.47 0.35 6.96
#